data_AF-A0A379LL58-F1
#
_entry.id   AF-A0A379LL58-F1
#
_cell.length_a   1.000
_cell.length_b   1.000
_cell.length_c   1.000
_cell.angle_alpha   90.00
_cell.angle_beta   90.00
_cell.angle_gamma   90.00
#
_symmetry.space_group_name_H-M   'P 1'
#
loop_
_entity.id
_entity.type
_entity.pdbx_description
1 polymer ?
#
loop_
_entity_poly.entity_id
_entity_poly.type
_entity_poly.pdbx_seq_one_letter_code
_entity_poly.pdbx_strand_id
1 'polypeptide(L)'
;MAMIPPRIRNKFSDHPQKITRPVSIRLSEEMIRLLKETAEEHGFKRIQGLIRLYIRQGLDRDNDGYTLADDEVFIEKLRANGVSASIIEKAIIDTHSSFATKGLLEEQLEPKDNK
;
A
#
# COMPACT_ATOMS: atom_id res chain seq x y z
N MET A 1 -6.98 -34.72 -13.22
CA MET A 1 -7.92 -33.61 -12.95
C MET A 1 -7.21 -32.31 -13.28
N ALA A 2 -7.58 -31.60 -14.35
CA ALA A 2 -6.85 -30.41 -14.79
C ALA A 2 -7.18 -29.21 -13.89
N MET A 3 -6.16 -28.59 -13.29
CA MET A 3 -6.33 -27.42 -12.41
C MET A 3 -6.54 -26.17 -13.27
N ILE A 4 -7.71 -25.56 -13.19
CA ILE A 4 -8.03 -24.32 -13.93
C ILE A 4 -7.11 -23.19 -13.42
N PRO A 5 -6.37 -22.48 -14.30
CA PRO A 5 -5.49 -21.39 -13.92
C PRO A 5 -6.21 -20.30 -13.10
N PRO A 6 -5.60 -19.79 -12.01
CA PRO A 6 -6.24 -18.81 -11.11
C PRO A 6 -6.72 -17.54 -11.81
N ARG A 7 -6.02 -17.08 -12.85
CA ARG A 7 -6.42 -15.90 -13.64
C ARG A 7 -7.77 -16.10 -14.34
N ILE A 8 -8.05 -17.31 -14.83
CA ILE A 8 -9.32 -17.64 -15.49
C ILE A 8 -10.43 -17.73 -14.44
N ARG A 9 -10.15 -18.39 -13.30
CA ARG A 9 -11.11 -18.54 -12.21
C ARG A 9 -11.55 -17.20 -11.61
N ASN A 10 -10.64 -16.26 -11.45
CA ASN A 10 -10.93 -14.93 -10.90
C ASN A 10 -11.69 -14.03 -11.86
N LYS A 11 -11.57 -14.22 -13.18
CA LYS A 11 -12.25 -13.40 -14.18
C LYS A 11 -13.77 -13.63 -14.19
N PHE A 12 -14.22 -14.80 -13.73
CA PHE A 12 -15.62 -15.24 -13.78
C PHE A 12 -16.19 -15.54 -12.38
N SER A 13 -15.57 -15.04 -11.31
CA SER A 13 -16.01 -15.24 -9.93
C SER A 13 -16.52 -13.91 -9.36
N ASP A 14 -17.70 -13.91 -8.74
CA ASP A 14 -18.22 -12.76 -7.96
C ASP A 14 -17.32 -12.41 -6.76
N HIS A 15 -16.45 -13.35 -6.37
CA HIS A 15 -15.41 -13.16 -5.36
C HIS A 15 -14.05 -13.55 -5.95
N PRO A 16 -13.32 -12.63 -6.59
CA PRO A 16 -11.99 -12.93 -7.11
C PRO A 16 -11.04 -13.28 -5.94
N GLN A 17 -10.40 -14.45 -6.01
CA GLN A 17 -9.40 -14.85 -5.02
C GLN A 17 -8.17 -13.94 -5.17
N LYS A 18 -7.87 -13.10 -4.19
CA LYS A 18 -6.57 -12.41 -4.13
C LYS A 18 -5.47 -13.47 -4.06
N ILE A 19 -4.65 -13.55 -5.11
CA ILE A 19 -3.50 -14.46 -5.15
C ILE A 19 -2.46 -13.89 -4.20
N THR A 20 -2.39 -14.44 -2.99
CA THR A 20 -1.33 -14.11 -2.02
C THR A 20 -0.18 -15.10 -2.15
N ARG A 21 1.05 -14.63 -2.22
CA ARG A 21 2.26 -15.47 -2.14
C ARG A 21 2.95 -15.27 -0.80
N PRO A 22 3.42 -16.34 -0.14
CA PRO A 22 4.20 -16.20 1.09
C PRO A 22 5.58 -15.60 0.76
N VAL A 23 6.07 -14.75 1.65
CA VAL A 23 7.42 -14.19 1.59
C VAL A 23 8.12 -14.55 2.90
N SER A 24 9.27 -15.21 2.80
CA SER A 24 10.13 -15.55 3.94
C SER A 24 11.35 -14.63 3.94
N ILE A 25 11.60 -13.96 5.07
CA ILE A 25 12.70 -13.00 5.22
C ILE A 25 13.42 -13.32 6.53
N ARG A 26 14.76 -13.33 6.50
CA ARG A 26 15.59 -13.39 7.70
C ARG A 26 15.89 -11.98 8.17
N LEU A 27 15.67 -11.71 9.45
CA LEU A 27 15.88 -10.41 10.08
C LEU A 27 16.82 -10.61 11.27
N SER A 28 17.66 -9.61 11.56
CA SER A 28 18.44 -9.61 12.80
C SER A 28 17.52 -9.39 14.01
N GLU A 29 17.98 -9.80 15.19
CA GLU A 29 17.25 -9.57 16.45
C GLU A 29 16.96 -8.07 16.68
N GLU A 30 17.95 -7.21 16.42
CA GLU A 30 17.78 -5.75 16.50
C GLU A 30 16.66 -5.24 15.59
N MET A 31 16.57 -5.75 14.35
CA MET A 31 15.50 -5.39 13.43
C MET A 31 14.15 -5.91 13.89
N ILE A 32 14.09 -7.12 14.45
CA ILE A 32 12.85 -7.68 15.00
C ILE A 32 12.38 -6.84 16.18
N ARG A 33 13.30 -6.41 17.04
CA ARG A 33 13.00 -5.56 18.19
C ARG A 33 12.43 -4.22 17.75
N LEU A 34 13.13 -3.53 16.84
CA LEU A 34 12.65 -2.26 16.27
C LEU A 34 11.27 -2.42 15.65
N LEU A 35 11.04 -3.46 14.85
CA LEU A 35 9.73 -3.71 14.24
C LEU A 35 8.61 -3.94 15.25
N LYS A 36 8.90 -4.55 16.41
CA LYS A 36 7.90 -4.74 17.47
C LYS A 36 7.54 -3.40 18.13
N GLU A 37 8.55 -2.62 18.51
CA GLU A 37 8.37 -1.31 19.14
C GLU A 37 7.56 -0.39 18.20
N THR A 38 7.97 -0.28 16.94
CA THR A 38 7.26 0.52 15.93
C THR A 38 5.84 -0.01 15.66
N ALA A 39 5.63 -1.34 15.65
CA ALA A 39 4.31 -1.91 15.43
C ALA A 39 3.34 -1.52 16.55
N GLU A 40 3.78 -1.57 17.80
CA GLU A 40 2.97 -1.16 18.96
C GLU A 40 2.62 0.33 18.90
N GLU A 41 3.59 1.20 18.61
CA GLU A 41 3.39 2.64 18.45
C GLU A 41 2.37 2.98 17.35
N HIS A 42 2.37 2.21 16.25
CA HIS A 42 1.45 2.40 15.13
C HIS A 42 0.14 1.60 15.27
N GLY A 43 -0.11 0.98 16.43
CA GLY A 43 -1.36 0.26 16.74
C GLY A 43 -1.50 -1.12 16.08
N PHE A 44 -0.42 -1.68 15.54
CA PHE A 44 -0.41 -3.02 14.98
C PHE A 44 -0.21 -4.09 16.05
N LYS A 45 -1.11 -5.09 16.07
CA LYS A 45 -0.98 -6.25 16.98
C LYS A 45 0.21 -7.18 16.66
N ARG A 46 0.78 -7.10 15.44
CA ARG A 46 1.87 -7.98 14.96
C ARG A 46 2.72 -7.26 13.92
N ILE A 47 4.02 -7.53 13.92
CA ILE A 47 4.99 -6.98 12.95
C ILE A 47 4.63 -7.25 11.48
N GLN A 48 3.91 -8.33 11.20
CA GLN A 48 3.48 -8.70 9.84
C GLN A 48 2.53 -7.65 9.21
N GLY A 49 1.72 -6.98 10.04
CA GLY A 49 0.85 -5.89 9.56
C GLY A 49 1.66 -4.67 9.14
N LEU A 50 2.61 -4.28 10.00
CA LEU A 50 3.53 -3.17 9.75
C LEU A 50 4.41 -3.41 8.52
N ILE A 51 5.02 -4.60 8.40
CA ILE A 51 5.86 -4.97 7.25
C ILE A 51 5.08 -4.83 5.94
N ARG A 52 3.82 -5.30 5.89
CA ARG A 52 2.98 -5.16 4.70
C ARG A 52 2.69 -3.70 4.37
N LEU A 53 2.41 -2.86 5.38
CA LEU A 53 2.19 -1.44 5.19
C LEU A 53 3.44 -0.76 4.62
N TYR A 54 4.61 -1.02 5.19
CA TYR A 54 5.86 -0.36 4.75
C TYR A 54 6.32 -0.83 3.38
N ILE A 55 6.18 -2.11 3.05
CA ILE A 55 6.41 -2.59 1.69
C ILE A 55 5.45 -1.88 0.73
N ARG A 56 4.17 -1.72 1.10
CA ARG A 56 3.20 -1.01 0.28
C ARG A 56 3.57 0.45 0.07
N GLN A 57 3.89 1.18 1.13
CA GLN A 57 4.29 2.59 1.06
C GLN A 57 5.59 2.80 0.27
N GLY A 58 6.56 1.88 0.38
CA GLY A 58 7.76 1.90 -0.43
C GLY A 58 7.43 1.71 -1.91
N LEU A 59 6.60 0.72 -2.24
CA LEU A 59 6.16 0.49 -3.62
C LEU A 59 5.32 1.65 -4.18
N ASP A 60 4.42 2.23 -3.39
CA ASP A 60 3.61 3.38 -3.80
C ASP A 60 4.48 4.63 -4.02
N ARG A 61 5.60 4.75 -3.30
CA ARG A 61 6.59 5.82 -3.51
C ARG A 61 7.42 5.59 -4.77
N ASP A 62 7.82 4.35 -5.01
CA ASP A 62 8.72 4.01 -6.12
C ASP A 62 7.95 3.85 -7.44
N ASN A 63 6.62 3.82 -7.40
CA ASN A 63 5.75 3.62 -8.56
C ASN A 63 4.61 4.65 -8.56
N ASP A 64 4.81 5.76 -9.28
CA ASP A 64 3.90 6.92 -9.47
C ASP A 64 2.48 6.59 -9.99
N GLY A 65 2.17 5.32 -10.23
CA GLY A 65 0.88 4.88 -10.79
C GLY A 65 -0.11 4.27 -9.80
N TYR A 66 0.22 4.16 -8.50
CA TYR A 66 -0.69 3.56 -7.53
C TYR A 66 -0.70 4.31 -6.19
N THR A 67 -1.85 4.88 -5.84
CA THR A 67 -2.11 5.45 -4.51
C THR A 67 -3.20 4.65 -3.79
N LEU A 68 -3.14 4.62 -2.44
CA LEU A 68 -4.20 4.03 -1.61
C LEU A 68 -5.56 4.70 -1.83
N ALA A 69 -5.55 5.94 -2.35
CA ALA A 69 -6.73 6.66 -2.80
C ALA A 69 -7.43 5.99 -4.01
N ASP A 70 -6.75 5.11 -4.75
CA ASP A 70 -7.31 4.35 -5.87
C ASP A 70 -7.83 2.96 -5.43
N ASP A 71 -7.68 2.56 -4.16
CA ASP A 71 -8.14 1.26 -3.66
C ASP A 71 -9.64 1.32 -3.26
N GLU A 72 -10.51 1.02 -4.23
CA GLU A 72 -11.97 0.98 -4.04
C GLU A 72 -12.41 0.08 -2.87
N VAL A 73 -11.72 -1.05 -2.65
CA VAL A 73 -12.08 -1.98 -1.55
C VAL A 73 -11.74 -1.40 -0.19
N PHE A 74 -10.66 -0.61 -0.10
CA PHE A 74 -10.31 0.11 1.11
C PHE A 74 -11.33 1.22 1.41
N ILE A 75 -11.71 2.00 0.38
CA ILE A 75 -12.71 3.08 0.49
C ILE A 75 -14.07 2.54 0.92
N GLU A 76 -14.55 1.46 0.31
CA GLU A 76 -15.83 0.84 0.68
C GLU A 76 -15.82 0.30 2.11
N LYS A 77 -14.68 -0.20 2.60
CA LYS A 77 -14.55 -0.59 4.01
C LYS A 77 -14.61 0.61 4.94
N LEU A 78 -14.02 1.75 4.60
CA LEU A 78 -14.13 2.96 5.40
C LEU A 78 -15.59 3.44 5.48
N ARG A 79 -16.29 3.45 4.34
CA ARG A 79 -17.72 3.77 4.29
C ARG A 79 -18.55 2.81 5.13
N ALA A 80 -18.30 1.51 5.03
CA ALA A 80 -19.00 0.48 5.81
C ALA A 80 -18.75 0.60 7.33
N ASN A 81 -17.64 1.22 7.75
CA ASN A 81 -17.34 1.51 9.15
C ASN A 81 -17.81 2.91 9.59
N GLY A 82 -18.63 3.58 8.78
CA GLY A 82 -19.27 4.85 9.16
C GLY A 82 -18.41 6.10 8.93
N VAL A 83 -17.31 6.00 8.20
CA VAL A 83 -16.54 7.19 7.81
C VAL A 83 -17.34 7.97 6.77
N SER A 84 -17.60 9.25 7.05
CA SER A 84 -18.38 10.11 6.15
C SER A 84 -17.68 10.30 4.81
N ALA A 85 -18.46 10.33 3.73
CA ALA A 85 -17.96 10.50 2.37
C ALA A 85 -17.06 11.75 2.21
N SER A 86 -17.41 12.87 2.86
CA SER A 86 -16.63 14.10 2.82
C SER A 86 -15.22 13.97 3.43
N ILE A 87 -15.06 13.15 4.47
CA ILE A 87 -13.75 12.87 5.08
C ILE A 87 -12.91 11.97 4.15
N ILE A 88 -13.54 10.96 3.55
CA ILE A 88 -12.90 10.06 2.58
C ILE A 88 -12.42 10.86 1.37
N GLU A 89 -13.29 11.68 0.80
CA GLU A 89 -13.02 12.49 -0.40
C GLU A 89 -11.93 13.53 -0.14
N LYS A 90 -11.96 14.19 1.03
CA LYS A 90 -10.88 15.07 1.45
C LYS A 90 -9.55 14.33 1.58
N ALA A 91 -9.54 13.15 2.23
CA ALA A 91 -8.33 12.35 2.37
C ALA A 91 -7.76 11.90 1.02
N ILE A 92 -8.62 11.55 0.05
CA ILE A 92 -8.24 11.25 -1.34
C ILE A 92 -7.57 12.47 -1.99
N ILE A 93 -8.21 13.64 -1.94
CA ILE A 93 -7.70 14.88 -2.53
C ILE A 93 -6.36 15.29 -1.92
N ASP A 94 -6.25 15.27 -0.59
CA ASP A 94 -5.03 15.62 0.13
C ASP A 94 -3.88 14.67 -0.24
N THR A 95 -4.20 13.39 -0.38
CA THR A 95 -3.24 12.36 -0.80
C THR A 95 -2.74 12.63 -2.22
N HIS A 96 -3.63 12.75 -3.21
CA HIS A 96 -3.22 13.05 -4.60
C HIS A 96 -2.45 14.37 -4.73
N SER A 97 -2.84 15.39 -3.96
CA SER A 97 -2.17 16.70 -3.96
C SER A 97 -0.77 16.64 -3.35
N SER A 98 -0.58 15.81 -2.32
CA SER A 98 0.73 15.54 -1.73
C SER A 98 1.64 14.73 -2.66
N PHE A 99 1.09 13.89 -3.54
CA PHE A 99 1.87 13.17 -4.56
C PHE A 99 2.24 14.08 -5.75
N ALA A 100 1.32 14.93 -6.22
CA ALA A 100 1.58 15.89 -7.30
C ALA A 100 2.69 16.89 -6.95
N THR A 101 2.76 17.34 -5.69
CA THR A 101 3.83 18.23 -5.22
C THR A 101 5.16 17.52 -5.04
N LYS A 102 5.17 16.20 -4.77
CA LYS A 102 6.40 15.42 -4.62
C LYS A 102 7.09 15.14 -5.96
N GLY A 103 6.33 14.79 -7.01
CA GLY A 103 6.88 14.63 -8.37
C GLY A 103 7.53 15.91 -8.92
N LEU A 104 6.95 17.08 -8.61
CA LEU A 104 7.51 18.39 -8.95
C LEU A 104 8.81 18.71 -8.19
N LEU A 105 9.00 18.19 -6.98
CA LEU A 105 10.22 18.40 -6.18
C LEU A 105 11.35 17.46 -6.62
N GLU A 106 11.03 16.23 -7.00
CA GLU A 106 11.99 15.24 -7.53
C GLU A 106 12.58 15.71 -8.88
N GLU A 107 11.75 16.28 -9.77
CA GLU A 107 12.18 16.80 -11.08
C GLU A 107 13.11 18.04 -10.97
N GLN A 108 13.05 18.78 -9.86
CA GLN A 108 13.93 19.93 -9.61
C GLN A 108 15.27 19.55 -8.96
N LEU A 109 15.42 18.31 -8.48
CA LEU A 109 16.61 17.80 -7.80
C LEU A 109 17.49 16.91 -8.68
N GLU A 110 17.02 16.54 -9.88
CA GLU A 110 17.84 15.89 -10.90
C GLU A 110 19.02 16.83 -11.29
N PRO A 111 20.29 16.45 -11.05
CA PRO A 111 21.41 17.26 -11.46
C PRO A 111 21.38 17.37 -12.98
N LYS A 112 21.29 18.60 -13.50
CA LYS A 112 21.54 18.86 -14.92
C LYS A 112 23.00 18.51 -15.18
N ASP A 113 23.25 17.29 -15.67
CA ASP A 113 24.55 16.88 -16.17
C ASP A 113 24.99 17.89 -17.23
N ASN A 114 25.92 18.75 -16.82
CA ASN A 114 26.52 19.76 -17.67
C ASN A 114 27.61 19.08 -18.48
N LYS A 115 27.36 18.93 -19.78
CA LYS A 115 28.29 18.38 -20.77
C LYS A 115 29.56 19.23 -20.91
#